data_AF-A0A359AY42-F1
#
_entry.id   AF-A0A359AY42-F1
#
_cell.length_a   1.000
_cell.length_b   1.000
_cell.length_c   1.000
_cell.angle_alpha   90.00
_cell.angle_beta   90.00
_cell.angle_gamma   90.00
#
_symmetry.space_group_name_H-M   'P 1'
#
loop_
_entity.id
_entity.type
_entity.pdbx_description
1 polymer ?
#
loop_
_entity_poly.entity_id
_entity_poly.type
_entity_poly.pdbx_seq_one_letter_code
_entity_poly.pdbx_strand_id
1 'polypeptide(L)' 'KQEAEDAKISIRNSRREGIEEVKKAVKDGYPEDAGKDAEAEIQKLHDKYIKKLEEKLAVKEKEILTV' A
#
# COMPACT_ATOMS: atom_id res chain seq x y z
N LYS A 1 16.97 2.69 -6.85
CA LYS A 1 16.92 2.30 -5.41
C LYS A 1 16.23 3.36 -4.55
N GLN A 2 16.68 4.63 -4.56
CA GLN A 2 16.04 5.70 -3.77
C GLN A 2 14.56 5.92 -4.12
N GLU A 3 14.23 6.01 -5.40
CA GLU A 3 12.83 6.13 -5.86
C GLU A 3 11.92 4.97 -5.39
N ALA A 4 12.46 3.77 -5.25
CA ALA A 4 11.70 2.62 -4.75
C ALA A 4 11.46 2.74 -3.24
N GLU A 5 12.40 3.27 -2.47
CA GLU A 5 12.18 3.50 -1.04
C GLU A 5 11.19 4.65 -0.81
N ASP A 6 11.27 5.73 -1.59
CA ASP A 6 10.29 6.82 -1.55
C ASP A 6 8.88 6.33 -1.89
N ALA A 7 8.75 5.49 -2.92
CA ALA A 7 7.49 4.85 -3.29
C ALA A 7 6.95 3.93 -2.18
N LYS A 8 7.80 3.14 -1.52
CA LYS A 8 7.39 2.31 -0.36
C LYS A 8 6.89 3.18 0.79
N ILE A 9 7.56 4.28 1.09
CA ILE A 9 7.15 5.20 2.15
C ILE A 9 5.77 5.80 1.81
N SER A 10 5.59 6.28 0.58
CA SER A 10 4.31 6.82 0.11
C SER A 10 3.18 5.79 0.23
N ILE A 11 3.39 4.55 -0.23
CA ILE A 11 2.40 3.47 -0.12
C ILE A 11 2.02 3.19 1.35
N ARG A 12 2.99 3.17 2.26
CA ARG A 12 2.74 2.95 3.70
C ARG A 12 1.96 4.11 4.33
N ASN A 13 2.26 5.34 3.93
CA ASN A 13 1.56 6.53 4.41
C ASN A 13 0.10 6.52 3.94
N SER A 14 -0.15 6.28 2.64
CA SER A 14 -1.52 6.18 2.11
C SER A 14 -2.32 5.05 2.77
N ARG A 15 -1.68 3.90 3.06
CA ARG A 15 -2.33 2.82 3.84
C ARG A 15 -2.74 3.32 5.23
N ARG A 16 -1.85 4.01 5.93
CA ARG A 16 -2.13 4.53 7.27
C ARG A 16 -3.28 5.53 7.25
N GLU A 17 -3.25 6.48 6.32
CA GLU A 17 -4.30 7.50 6.15
C GLU A 17 -5.66 6.83 5.87
N GLY A 18 -5.72 5.88 4.93
CA GLY A 18 -6.95 5.15 4.63
C GLY A 18 -7.51 4.37 5.84
N ILE A 19 -6.64 3.71 6.63
CA ILE A 19 -7.08 3.03 7.87
C ILE A 19 -7.58 4.05 8.91
N GLU A 20 -6.92 5.19 9.06
CA GLU A 20 -7.37 6.24 9.98
C GLU A 20 -8.74 6.81 9.55
N GLU A 21 -9.00 6.97 8.26
CA GLU A 21 -10.30 7.38 7.72
C GLU A 21 -11.39 6.35 7.98
N VAL A 22 -11.12 5.06 7.73
CA VAL A 22 -12.07 3.97 8.03
C VAL A 22 -12.42 3.96 9.52
N LYS A 23 -11.43 4.11 10.40
CA LYS A 23 -11.66 4.17 11.85
C LYS A 23 -12.48 5.39 12.27
N LYS A 24 -12.32 6.53 11.61
CA LYS A 24 -13.18 7.71 11.85
C LYS A 24 -14.61 7.43 11.38
N ALA A 25 -14.78 6.91 10.16
CA ALA A 25 -16.09 6.57 9.62
C ALA A 25 -16.86 5.60 10.53
N VAL A 26 -16.18 4.58 11.08
CA VAL A 26 -16.79 3.63 12.04
C VAL A 26 -17.27 4.34 13.31
N LYS A 27 -16.49 5.28 13.85
CA LYS A 27 -16.91 6.11 14.99
C LYS A 27 -18.10 7.02 14.67
N ASP A 28 -18.18 7.48 13.43
CA ASP A 28 -19.26 8.34 12.94
C ASP A 28 -20.53 7.55 12.54
N GLY A 29 -20.54 6.22 12.76
CA GLY A 29 -21.72 5.36 12.58
C GLY A 29 -21.65 4.42 11.38
N TYR A 30 -20.51 4.34 10.69
CA TYR A 30 -20.30 3.31 9.66
C TYR A 30 -20.27 1.90 10.31
N PRO A 31 -20.89 0.88 9.70
CA PRO A 31 -20.94 -0.46 10.29
C PRO A 31 -19.54 -1.06 10.56
N GLU A 32 -19.33 -1.63 11.74
CA GLU A 32 -18.03 -2.18 12.14
C GLU A 32 -17.55 -3.31 11.22
N ASP A 33 -18.46 -4.19 10.79
CA ASP A 33 -18.12 -5.30 9.88
C ASP A 33 -17.67 -4.79 8.52
N ALA A 34 -18.40 -3.81 7.97
CA ALA A 34 -18.02 -3.15 6.73
C ALA A 34 -16.70 -2.36 6.88
N GLY A 35 -16.40 -1.84 8.08
CA GLY A 35 -15.13 -1.21 8.41
C GLY A 35 -13.97 -2.20 8.36
N LYS A 36 -14.14 -3.39 8.97
CA LYS A 36 -13.13 -4.46 8.92
C LYS A 36 -12.87 -4.94 7.48
N ASP A 37 -13.92 -5.05 6.68
CA ASP A 37 -13.78 -5.40 5.26
C ASP A 37 -12.99 -4.34 4.50
N ALA A 38 -13.30 -3.05 4.72
CA ALA A 38 -12.55 -1.94 4.11
C ALA A 38 -11.07 -1.93 4.55
N GLU A 39 -10.76 -2.16 5.83
CA GLU A 39 -9.38 -2.30 6.29
C GLU A 39 -8.65 -3.47 5.59
N ALA A 40 -9.33 -4.61 5.42
CA ALA A 40 -8.77 -5.76 4.71
C ALA A 40 -8.53 -5.48 3.22
N GLU A 41 -9.40 -4.73 2.55
CA GLU A 41 -9.20 -4.29 1.17
C GLU A 41 -8.03 -3.33 1.02
N ILE A 42 -7.90 -2.35 1.93
CA ILE A 42 -6.76 -1.43 1.99
C ILE A 42 -5.45 -2.22 2.15
N GLN A 43 -5.44 -3.23 3.02
CA GLN A 43 -4.27 -4.09 3.21
C GLN A 43 -3.93 -4.88 1.93
N LYS A 44 -4.93 -5.46 1.24
CA LYS A 44 -4.72 -6.15 -0.05
C LYS A 44 -4.14 -5.21 -1.12
N LEU A 45 -4.62 -3.96 -1.17
CA LEU A 45 -4.09 -2.96 -2.10
C LEU A 45 -2.64 -2.60 -1.78
N HIS A 46 -2.32 -2.36 -0.50
CA HIS A 46 -0.95 -2.14 -0.05
C HIS A 46 -0.02 -3.26 -0.52
N ASP A 47 -0.36 -4.52 -0.21
CA ASP A 47 0.49 -5.66 -0.52
C ASP A 47 0.68 -5.84 -2.03
N LYS A 48 -0.39 -5.61 -2.80
CA LYS A 48 -0.36 -5.63 -4.27
C LYS A 48 0.63 -4.60 -4.84
N TYR A 49 0.62 -3.36 -4.33
CA TYR A 49 1.48 -2.30 -4.86
C TYR A 49 2.93 -2.43 -4.38
N ILE A 50 3.17 -2.91 -3.16
CA ILE A 50 4.52 -3.28 -2.70
C ILE A 50 5.12 -4.35 -3.63
N LYS A 51 4.38 -5.43 -3.89
CA LYS A 51 4.86 -6.49 -4.78
C LYS A 51 5.17 -5.98 -6.19
N LYS A 52 4.27 -5.18 -6.77
CA LYS A 52 4.49 -4.57 -8.09
C LYS A 52 5.75 -3.70 -8.15
N LEU A 53 6.01 -2.95 -7.07
CA LEU A 53 7.20 -2.10 -6.98
C LEU A 53 8.48 -2.94 -6.92
N GLU A 54 8.48 -4.01 -6.12
CA GLU A 54 9.60 -4.95 -6.02
C GLU A 54 9.88 -5.65 -7.36
N GLU A 55 8.84 -6.11 -8.05
CA GLU A 55 8.96 -6.71 -9.38
C GLU A 55 9.57 -5.72 -10.39
N LYS A 56 9.10 -4.46 -10.40
CA LYS A 56 9.65 -3.42 -11.27
C LYS A 56 11.11 -3.10 -10.94
N LEU A 57 11.45 -3.02 -9.66
CA LEU A 57 12.82 -2.77 -9.23
C LEU A 57 13.75 -3.90 -9.68
N ALA A 58 13.34 -5.16 -9.50
CA ALA A 58 14.11 -6.33 -9.91
C ALA A 58 14.34 -6.38 -11.44
N VAL A 59 13.31 -6.09 -12.24
CA VAL A 59 13.45 -5.96 -13.70
C VAL A 59 14.46 -4.87 -14.03
N LYS A 60 14.35 -3.69 -13.39
CA LYS A 60 15.24 -2.57 -13.69
C LYS A 60 16.68 -2.84 -13.30
N GLU A 61 16.91 -3.49 -12.17
CA GLU A 61 18.24 -3.91 -11.73
C GLU A 61 18.86 -4.93 -12.69
N LYS A 62 18.07 -5.89 -13.18
CA LYS A 62 18.53 -6.84 -14.19
C LYS A 62 18.89 -6.16 -15.52
N GLU A 63 18.07 -5.22 -16.00
CA GLU A 63 18.38 -4.43 -17.20
C GLU A 63 19.72 -3.69 -17.06
N ILE A 64 19.99 -3.08 -15.90
CA ILE A 64 21.23 -2.33 -15.66
C ILE A 64 22.45 -3.26 -15.61
N LEU A 65 22.28 -4.47 -15.08
CA LEU A 65 23.36 -5.46 -14.92
C LEU A 65 23.65 -6.27 -16.19
N THR A 66 22.76 -6.23 -17.20
CA THR A 66 22.93 -6.96 -18.46
C THR A 66 23.48 -6.00 -19.51
N VAL A 67 24.81 -5.88 -19.59
CA VAL A 67 25.57 -5.31 -20.70
C VAL A 67 26.45 -6.41 -21.29
#